data_AF-A0A383ZPE3-F1
#
_entry.id   AF-A0A383ZPE3-F1
#
_cell.length_a   1.000
_cell.length_b   1.000
_cell.length_c   1.000
_cell.angle_alpha   90.00
_cell.angle_beta   90.00
_cell.angle_gamma   90.00
#
_symmetry.space_group_name_H-M   'P 1'
#
loop_
_entity.id
_entity.type
_entity.pdbx_description
1 polymer ?
#
loop_
_entity_poly.entity_id
_entity_poly.type
_entity_poly.pdbx_seq_one_letter_code
_entity_poly.pdbx_strand_id
1 'polypeptide(L)'
;MDGLLTPRESAKFIAENSRDVFIDGGGVRRVAELLLAKAAGPELRVGAWKAFHELNPKAADEAAVNWVFVTDTLNFSFWSESDEHKCLVGYGGKTYSGYWSLCAAVNRALDEGIPMTSASYYATVTLDEVRHILRSDTDVPMPLIEERHRILNETGKILLEKFEGSFLNCVRKSDKSAQKLLHLVVESFPSYRDVTQFEGKRISFYKRAQILVADTWSVLEGKGDGCFKDISRITMFADYRLPQVLVYLGALKYSDELLEKLLKGEMLLYGNRQEVEIRGCSLWCVELIRDCLLELTEKKGEKTSGEINSILLDYFLWDYARDHREDMKGIPFHRTRCIYY
;
A
#
# COMPACT_ATOMS: atom_id res chain seq x y z
N MET A 1 0.20 28.30 1.09
CA MET A 1 0.34 26.87 1.46
C MET A 1 1.53 26.32 0.67
N ASP A 2 2.71 26.92 0.84
CA ASP A 2 3.85 26.63 -0.04
C ASP A 2 4.87 25.81 0.75
N GLY A 3 5.13 24.58 0.29
CA GLY A 3 6.27 23.79 0.79
C GLY A 3 6.02 22.32 1.12
N LEU A 4 4.81 21.77 0.95
CA LEU A 4 4.59 20.33 1.04
C LEU A 4 4.80 19.68 -0.33
N LEU A 5 5.81 18.82 -0.44
CA LEU A 5 6.09 18.09 -1.66
C LEU A 5 5.07 16.96 -1.87
N THR A 6 4.68 16.70 -3.11
CA THR A 6 3.89 15.50 -3.48
C THR A 6 4.67 14.22 -3.20
N PRO A 7 4.05 13.01 -3.19
CA PRO A 7 4.78 11.77 -2.95
C PRO A 7 5.97 11.53 -3.90
N ARG A 8 5.79 11.82 -5.19
CA ARG A 8 6.87 11.68 -6.18
C ARG A 8 8.00 12.69 -5.97
N GLU A 9 7.66 13.95 -5.73
CA GLU A 9 8.64 15.01 -5.47
C GLU A 9 9.38 14.78 -4.14
N SER A 10 8.67 14.29 -3.12
CA SER A 10 9.22 13.88 -1.83
C SER A 10 10.24 12.78 -2.00
N ALA A 11 9.88 11.71 -2.72
CA ALA A 11 10.76 10.57 -2.95
C ALA A 11 12.03 10.98 -3.71
N LYS A 12 11.90 11.78 -4.77
CA LYS A 12 13.06 12.32 -5.49
C LYS A 12 13.96 13.14 -4.57
N PHE A 13 13.39 14.08 -3.81
CA PHE A 13 14.15 14.92 -2.88
C PHE A 13 14.86 14.09 -1.80
N ILE A 14 14.20 13.06 -1.26
CA ILE A 14 14.81 12.15 -0.29
C ILE A 14 15.97 11.38 -0.92
N ALA A 15 15.77 10.79 -2.10
CA ALA A 15 16.80 10.01 -2.77
C ALA A 15 18.05 10.85 -3.13
N GLU A 16 17.86 12.12 -3.51
CA GLU A 16 18.96 13.06 -3.79
C GLU A 16 19.76 13.47 -2.53
N ASN A 17 19.19 13.29 -1.34
CA ASN A 17 19.77 13.74 -0.06
C ASN A 17 19.93 12.60 0.97
N SER A 18 19.77 11.34 0.55
CA SER A 18 19.89 10.16 1.42
C SER A 18 21.36 9.87 1.76
N ARG A 19 21.59 9.38 2.97
CA ARG A 19 22.92 9.05 3.50
C ARG A 19 23.11 7.56 3.79
N ASP A 20 22.01 6.85 4.00
CA ASP A 20 21.97 5.46 4.44
C ASP A 20 21.31 4.53 3.42
N VAL A 21 20.64 5.05 2.39
CA VAL A 21 19.92 4.25 1.40
C VAL A 21 20.26 4.69 -0.02
N PHE A 22 20.84 3.78 -0.80
CA PHE A 22 21.35 4.08 -2.13
C PHE A 22 20.60 3.29 -3.19
N ILE A 23 20.32 3.93 -4.32
CA ILE A 23 19.72 3.29 -5.50
C ILE A 23 20.84 2.84 -6.44
N ASP A 24 20.84 1.56 -6.81
CA ASP A 24 21.80 0.99 -7.75
C ASP A 24 21.22 0.97 -9.17
N GLY A 25 21.79 1.79 -10.06
CA GLY A 25 21.30 1.90 -11.44
C GLY A 25 21.39 0.60 -12.25
N GLY A 26 22.38 -0.26 -11.95
CA GLY A 26 22.47 -1.58 -12.56
C GLY A 26 21.35 -2.51 -12.10
N GLY A 27 21.02 -2.48 -10.81
CA GLY A 27 19.86 -3.17 -10.24
C GLY A 27 18.54 -2.67 -10.79
N VAL A 28 18.33 -1.35 -10.87
CA VAL A 28 17.16 -0.74 -11.51
C VAL A 28 16.94 -1.33 -12.91
N ARG A 29 18.01 -1.38 -13.73
CA ARG A 29 17.92 -1.95 -15.08
C ARG A 29 17.58 -3.45 -15.08
N ARG A 30 18.21 -4.25 -14.20
CA ARG A 30 17.89 -5.68 -14.09
C ARG A 30 16.43 -5.93 -13.70
N VAL A 31 15.88 -5.13 -12.78
CA VAL A 31 14.46 -5.24 -12.41
C VAL A 31 13.55 -4.81 -13.55
N ALA A 32 13.91 -3.75 -14.29
CA ALA A 32 13.18 -3.37 -15.50
C ALA A 32 13.19 -4.48 -16.57
N GLU A 33 14.32 -5.16 -16.78
CA GLU A 33 14.42 -6.31 -17.70
C GLU A 33 13.59 -7.52 -17.23
N LEU A 34 13.55 -7.79 -15.92
CA LEU A 34 12.65 -8.80 -15.32
C LEU A 34 11.18 -8.48 -15.61
N LEU A 35 10.77 -7.22 -15.39
CA LEU A 35 9.40 -6.77 -15.65
C LEU A 35 9.07 -6.73 -17.15
N LEU A 36 10.04 -6.42 -18.01
CA LEU A 36 9.87 -6.42 -19.46
C LEU A 36 9.48 -7.82 -19.97
N ALA A 37 10.09 -8.88 -19.41
CA ALA A 37 9.70 -10.26 -19.71
C ALA A 37 8.24 -10.58 -19.33
N LYS A 38 7.62 -9.76 -18.48
CA LYS A 38 6.24 -9.86 -18.01
C LYS A 38 5.32 -8.80 -18.59
N ALA A 39 5.83 -7.84 -19.37
CA ALA A 39 5.09 -6.67 -19.83
C ALA A 39 3.87 -7.03 -20.67
N ALA A 40 3.92 -8.10 -21.47
CA ALA A 40 2.80 -8.59 -22.25
C ALA A 40 1.84 -9.51 -21.46
N GLY A 41 2.25 -9.97 -20.27
CA GLY A 41 1.52 -10.93 -19.45
C GLY A 41 0.35 -10.31 -18.69
N PRO A 42 -0.52 -11.16 -18.09
CA PRO A 42 -1.59 -10.72 -17.22
C PRO A 42 -1.09 -10.04 -15.93
N GLU A 43 0.13 -10.34 -15.48
CA GLU A 43 0.66 -9.85 -14.19
C GLU A 43 0.82 -8.32 -14.13
N LEU A 44 1.02 -7.67 -15.28
CA LEU A 44 1.10 -6.21 -15.38
C LEU A 44 -0.18 -5.63 -16.01
N ARG A 45 -1.34 -6.15 -15.58
CA ARG A 45 -2.68 -5.67 -15.97
C ARG A 45 -3.50 -5.37 -14.73
N VAL A 46 -4.39 -4.38 -14.84
CA VAL A 46 -5.31 -3.99 -13.76
C VAL A 46 -6.17 -5.18 -13.27
N GLY A 47 -6.55 -6.08 -14.17
CA GLY A 47 -7.33 -7.28 -13.83
C GLY A 47 -6.59 -8.27 -12.93
N ALA A 48 -5.26 -8.24 -12.86
CA ALA A 48 -4.47 -9.12 -12.00
C ALA A 48 -4.82 -8.96 -10.53
N TRP A 49 -5.09 -7.72 -10.08
CA TRP A 49 -5.46 -7.42 -8.70
C TRP A 49 -6.71 -8.17 -8.24
N LYS A 50 -7.69 -8.37 -9.15
CA LYS A 50 -8.84 -9.24 -8.87
C LYS A 50 -8.51 -10.71 -9.08
N ALA A 51 -7.83 -11.04 -10.17
CA ALA A 51 -7.63 -12.43 -10.59
C ALA A 51 -6.72 -13.22 -9.64
N PHE A 52 -5.68 -12.59 -9.09
CA PHE A 52 -4.65 -13.28 -8.32
C PHE A 52 -4.86 -13.25 -6.80
N HIS A 53 -5.78 -12.40 -6.32
CA HIS A 53 -6.02 -12.22 -4.89
C HIS A 53 -7.41 -12.70 -4.52
N GLU A 54 -7.51 -13.91 -3.97
CA GLU A 54 -8.79 -14.58 -3.72
C GLU A 54 -9.71 -13.84 -2.75
N LEU A 55 -9.15 -13.10 -1.79
CA LEU A 55 -9.89 -12.36 -0.77
C LEU A 55 -10.44 -11.01 -1.26
N ASN A 56 -9.96 -10.51 -2.40
CA ASN A 56 -10.43 -9.25 -2.97
C ASN A 56 -11.83 -9.42 -3.59
N PRO A 57 -12.68 -8.38 -3.54
CA PRO A 57 -13.99 -8.39 -4.22
C PRO A 57 -13.87 -8.70 -5.71
N LYS A 58 -14.75 -9.59 -6.20
CA LYS A 58 -14.81 -9.96 -7.62
C LYS A 58 -15.77 -9.07 -8.41
N ALA A 59 -16.82 -8.58 -7.75
CA ALA A 59 -17.74 -7.61 -8.33
C ALA A 59 -17.07 -6.24 -8.56
N ALA A 60 -17.71 -5.39 -9.36
CA ALA A 60 -17.31 -4.00 -9.62
C ALA A 60 -18.47 -3.06 -9.27
N ASP A 61 -18.98 -3.18 -8.04
CA ASP A 61 -20.12 -2.44 -7.53
C ASP A 61 -19.75 -1.59 -6.30
N GLU A 62 -20.73 -0.87 -5.76
CA GLU A 62 -20.53 -0.01 -4.60
C GLU A 62 -20.12 -0.79 -3.34
N ALA A 63 -20.59 -2.02 -3.17
CA ALA A 63 -20.20 -2.86 -2.04
C ALA A 63 -18.69 -3.21 -2.12
N ALA A 64 -18.18 -3.51 -3.32
CA ALA A 64 -16.76 -3.74 -3.55
C ALA A 64 -15.91 -2.49 -3.26
N VAL A 65 -16.38 -1.30 -3.65
CA VAL A 65 -15.68 -0.02 -3.36
C VAL A 65 -15.67 0.28 -1.86
N ASN A 66 -16.78 0.03 -1.15
CA ASN A 66 -16.85 0.22 0.30
C ASN A 66 -16.00 -0.82 1.07
N TRP A 67 -15.88 -2.04 0.54
CA TRP A 67 -14.94 -3.04 1.06
C TRP A 67 -13.50 -2.54 0.96
N VAL A 68 -13.09 -2.10 -0.24
CA VAL A 68 -11.75 -1.53 -0.48
C VAL A 68 -11.47 -0.38 0.47
N PHE A 69 -12.45 0.51 0.64
CA PHE A 69 -12.30 1.64 1.55
C PHE A 69 -12.02 1.22 3.00
N VAL A 70 -12.73 0.21 3.52
CA VAL A 70 -12.50 -0.29 4.88
C VAL A 70 -11.15 -1.00 4.99
N THR A 71 -10.79 -1.87 4.05
CA THR A 71 -9.52 -2.60 4.11
C THR A 71 -8.32 -1.65 4.00
N ASP A 72 -8.38 -0.64 3.14
CA ASP A 72 -7.29 0.32 2.95
C ASP A 72 -7.20 1.33 4.09
N THR A 73 -8.33 1.71 4.67
CA THR A 73 -8.38 2.48 5.92
C THR A 73 -7.66 1.73 7.05
N LEU A 74 -7.68 0.41 7.01
CA LEU A 74 -7.04 -0.45 7.99
C LEU A 74 -5.69 -1.03 7.51
N ASN A 75 -5.15 -0.59 6.36
CA ASN A 75 -3.95 -1.20 5.76
C ASN A 75 -2.63 -0.66 6.35
N PHE A 76 -2.32 -1.04 7.60
CA PHE A 76 -1.10 -0.62 8.29
C PHE A 76 -0.61 -1.64 9.35
N SER A 77 0.71 -1.63 9.63
CA SER A 77 1.36 -2.31 10.75
C SER A 77 1.19 -3.84 10.84
N PHE A 78 1.27 -4.56 9.72
CA PHE A 78 1.06 -6.01 9.72
C PHE A 78 2.31 -6.88 10.01
N TRP A 79 3.49 -6.27 10.17
CA TRP A 79 4.71 -7.02 10.44
C TRP A 79 4.73 -7.58 11.87
N SER A 80 5.39 -8.73 12.04
CA SER A 80 5.63 -9.40 13.31
C SER A 80 7.11 -9.36 13.70
N GLU A 81 7.39 -9.42 15.00
CA GLU A 81 8.77 -9.44 15.53
C GLU A 81 9.50 -10.75 15.20
N SER A 82 8.76 -11.86 15.17
CA SER A 82 9.23 -13.20 14.82
C SER A 82 8.21 -13.93 13.95
N ASP A 83 8.63 -15.06 13.37
CA ASP A 83 7.75 -15.90 12.56
C ASP A 83 6.69 -16.64 13.38
N GLU A 84 6.98 -16.90 14.65
CA GLU A 84 6.12 -17.59 15.62
C GLU A 84 5.08 -16.65 16.25
N HIS A 85 5.30 -15.33 16.20
CA HIS A 85 4.45 -14.33 16.84
C HIS A 85 3.63 -13.53 15.83
N LYS A 86 2.73 -14.20 15.09
CA LYS A 86 1.91 -13.59 14.02
C LYS A 86 0.43 -13.61 14.35
N CYS A 87 -0.25 -12.49 14.07
CA CYS A 87 -1.70 -12.51 13.92
C CYS A 87 -2.06 -13.35 12.68
N LEU A 88 -2.86 -14.39 12.87
CA LEU A 88 -3.31 -15.30 11.82
C LEU A 88 -4.84 -15.35 11.84
N VAL A 89 -5.46 -15.35 10.66
CA VAL A 89 -6.92 -15.40 10.53
C VAL A 89 -7.29 -16.48 9.54
N GLY A 90 -8.10 -17.44 10.00
CA GLY A 90 -8.70 -18.50 9.22
C GLY A 90 -9.97 -18.02 8.51
N TYR A 91 -10.06 -18.30 7.22
CA TYR A 91 -11.22 -18.00 6.39
C TYR A 91 -11.25 -18.93 5.17
N GLY A 92 -12.42 -19.47 4.82
CA GLY A 92 -12.56 -20.36 3.65
C GLY A 92 -11.64 -21.59 3.67
N GLY A 93 -11.35 -22.15 4.85
CA GLY A 93 -10.49 -23.33 5.01
C GLY A 93 -8.98 -23.06 4.87
N LYS A 94 -8.57 -21.79 4.77
CA LYS A 94 -7.16 -21.36 4.71
C LYS A 94 -6.83 -20.41 5.85
N THR A 95 -5.56 -20.36 6.23
CA THR A 95 -5.04 -19.42 7.23
C THR A 95 -4.22 -18.33 6.56
N TYR A 96 -4.53 -17.07 6.87
CA TYR A 96 -3.87 -15.90 6.29
C TYR A 96 -3.02 -15.15 7.32
N SER A 97 -1.93 -14.54 6.84
CA SER A 97 -1.01 -13.71 7.64
C SER A 97 -0.85 -12.33 6.99
N GLY A 98 -0.41 -11.35 7.79
CA GLY A 98 -0.09 -10.01 7.29
C GLY A 98 -1.34 -9.24 6.86
N TYR A 99 -1.27 -8.53 5.73
CA TYR A 99 -2.42 -7.82 5.14
C TYR A 99 -3.61 -8.76 4.87
N TRP A 100 -3.33 -9.99 4.40
CA TRP A 100 -4.40 -10.95 4.12
C TRP A 100 -5.19 -11.39 5.36
N SER A 101 -4.61 -11.28 6.57
CA SER A 101 -5.38 -11.52 7.81
C SER A 101 -6.49 -10.49 7.99
N LEU A 102 -6.26 -9.23 7.62
CA LEU A 102 -7.28 -8.19 7.66
C LEU A 102 -8.39 -8.50 6.65
N CYS A 103 -8.05 -8.81 5.40
CA CYS A 103 -9.03 -9.14 4.37
C CYS A 103 -9.87 -10.37 4.78
N ALA A 104 -9.23 -11.40 5.33
CA ALA A 104 -9.89 -12.60 5.83
C ALA A 104 -10.86 -12.27 6.97
N ALA A 105 -10.46 -11.40 7.91
CA ALA A 105 -11.31 -10.98 9.02
C ALA A 105 -12.52 -10.16 8.56
N VAL A 106 -12.34 -9.25 7.59
CA VAL A 106 -13.45 -8.46 7.02
C VAL A 106 -14.43 -9.38 6.28
N ASN A 107 -13.92 -10.31 5.46
CA ASN A 107 -14.79 -11.25 4.75
C ASN A 107 -15.53 -12.20 5.72
N ARG A 108 -14.84 -12.70 6.75
CA ARG A 108 -15.46 -13.50 7.81
C ARG A 108 -16.59 -12.75 8.50
N ALA A 109 -16.39 -11.48 8.83
CA ALA A 109 -17.43 -10.67 9.47
C ALA A 109 -18.66 -10.45 8.55
N LEU A 110 -18.43 -10.24 7.25
CA LEU A 110 -19.52 -10.11 6.27
C LEU A 110 -20.32 -11.41 6.14
N ASP A 111 -19.64 -12.57 6.10
CA ASP A 111 -20.28 -13.89 6.09
C ASP A 111 -21.04 -14.19 7.39
N GLU A 112 -20.58 -13.66 8.52
CA GLU A 112 -21.27 -13.70 9.83
C GLU A 112 -22.46 -12.72 9.91
N GLY A 113 -22.75 -11.97 8.85
CA GLY A 113 -23.85 -11.00 8.78
C GLY A 113 -23.56 -9.66 9.45
N ILE A 114 -22.31 -9.39 9.82
CA ILE A 114 -21.88 -8.10 10.39
C ILE A 114 -21.65 -7.13 9.23
N PRO A 115 -22.36 -5.99 9.17
CA PRO A 115 -22.22 -5.02 8.08
C PRO A 115 -20.96 -4.14 8.26
N MET A 116 -19.79 -4.76 8.41
CA MET A 116 -18.52 -4.08 8.71
C MET A 116 -18.08 -3.10 7.61
N THR A 117 -18.62 -3.18 6.40
CA THR A 117 -18.34 -2.24 5.30
C THR A 117 -19.35 -1.08 5.22
N SER A 118 -20.34 -1.01 6.11
CA SER A 118 -21.31 0.07 6.19
C SER A 118 -20.83 1.21 7.10
N ALA A 119 -20.76 2.44 6.57
CA ALA A 119 -20.35 3.61 7.33
C ALA A 119 -21.20 3.85 8.59
N SER A 120 -22.51 3.57 8.53
CA SER A 120 -23.40 3.70 9.69
C SER A 120 -23.08 2.71 10.80
N TYR A 121 -22.55 1.53 10.46
CA TYR A 121 -22.12 0.53 11.43
C TYR A 121 -20.78 0.92 12.06
N TYR A 122 -19.74 1.12 11.25
CA TYR A 122 -18.40 1.36 11.81
C TYR A 122 -18.20 2.79 12.36
N ALA A 123 -19.13 3.72 12.13
CA ALA A 123 -19.17 5.01 12.83
C ALA A 123 -19.46 4.89 14.34
N THR A 124 -20.12 3.80 14.76
CA THR A 124 -20.59 3.58 16.13
C THR A 124 -20.14 2.24 16.73
N VAL A 125 -19.45 1.39 15.95
CA VAL A 125 -18.91 0.12 16.40
C VAL A 125 -18.04 0.30 17.65
N THR A 126 -18.22 -0.60 18.62
CA THR A 126 -17.47 -0.61 19.87
C THR A 126 -16.10 -1.26 19.70
N LEU A 127 -15.19 -1.00 20.65
CA LEU A 127 -13.87 -1.63 20.63
C LEU A 127 -13.95 -3.16 20.76
N ASP A 128 -14.91 -3.68 21.54
CA ASP A 128 -15.07 -5.13 21.73
C ASP A 128 -15.63 -5.80 20.47
N GLU A 129 -16.54 -5.13 19.74
CA GLU A 129 -16.96 -5.59 18.41
C GLU A 129 -15.79 -5.59 17.42
N VAL A 130 -14.95 -4.54 17.41
CA VAL A 130 -13.76 -4.51 16.53
C VAL A 130 -12.77 -5.62 16.90
N ARG A 131 -12.55 -5.89 18.19
CA ARG A 131 -11.73 -7.02 18.67
C ARG A 131 -12.32 -8.36 18.22
N HIS A 132 -13.64 -8.51 18.25
CA HIS A 132 -14.31 -9.70 17.78
C HIS A 132 -14.19 -9.87 16.26
N ILE A 133 -14.41 -8.80 15.48
CA ILE A 133 -14.33 -8.82 14.02
C ILE A 133 -12.90 -9.17 13.56
N LEU A 134 -11.90 -8.50 14.12
CA LEU A 134 -10.48 -8.64 13.77
C LEU A 134 -9.74 -9.68 14.60
N ARG A 135 -10.46 -10.58 15.29
CA ARG A 135 -9.87 -11.61 16.16
C ARG A 135 -8.92 -12.52 15.39
N SER A 136 -7.76 -12.76 15.99
CA SER A 136 -6.78 -13.75 15.53
C SER A 136 -7.22 -15.14 15.97
N ASP A 137 -6.83 -16.16 15.21
CA ASP A 137 -6.96 -17.57 15.59
C ASP A 137 -5.73 -18.05 16.38
N THR A 138 -4.81 -17.13 16.70
CA THR A 138 -3.66 -17.33 17.61
C THR A 138 -3.80 -16.41 18.82
N ASP A 139 -2.87 -16.54 19.77
CA ASP A 139 -2.73 -15.65 20.93
C ASP A 139 -2.24 -14.24 20.58
N VAL A 140 -1.76 -14.01 19.34
CA VAL A 140 -1.28 -12.71 18.87
C VAL A 140 -2.44 -11.90 18.27
N PRO A 141 -2.86 -10.79 18.90
CA PRO A 141 -3.97 -9.98 18.40
C PRO A 141 -3.60 -9.20 17.13
N MET A 142 -4.62 -8.74 16.40
CA MET A 142 -4.42 -7.77 15.32
C MET A 142 -3.76 -6.50 15.89
N PRO A 143 -2.62 -6.07 15.34
CA PRO A 143 -1.86 -4.95 15.90
C PRO A 143 -2.62 -3.64 15.80
N LEU A 144 -2.40 -2.76 16.78
CA LEU A 144 -2.97 -1.40 16.88
C LEU A 144 -4.51 -1.42 16.86
N ILE A 145 -5.14 -2.33 17.61
CA ILE A 145 -6.59 -2.55 17.57
C ILE A 145 -7.37 -1.31 18.06
N GLU A 146 -6.85 -0.59 19.05
CA GLU A 146 -7.42 0.66 19.53
C GLU A 146 -7.35 1.77 18.46
N GLU A 147 -6.24 1.88 17.72
CA GLU A 147 -6.11 2.83 16.60
C GLU A 147 -7.10 2.46 15.47
N ARG A 148 -7.23 1.17 15.15
CA ARG A 148 -8.18 0.69 14.13
C ARG A 148 -9.61 1.06 14.49
N HIS A 149 -10.01 0.83 15.74
CA HIS A 149 -11.33 1.24 16.26
C HIS A 149 -11.55 2.75 16.14
N ARG A 150 -10.61 3.57 16.61
CA ARG A 150 -10.71 5.04 16.52
C ARG A 150 -10.83 5.51 15.07
N ILE A 151 -10.00 4.97 14.18
CA ILE A 151 -9.98 5.33 12.76
C ILE A 151 -11.28 4.91 12.08
N LEU A 152 -11.83 3.73 12.36
CA LEU A 152 -13.13 3.32 11.84
C LEU A 152 -14.23 4.29 12.25
N ASN A 153 -14.33 4.59 13.55
CA ASN A 153 -15.33 5.52 14.07
C ASN A 153 -15.21 6.91 13.43
N GLU A 154 -13.99 7.47 13.35
CA GLU A 154 -13.73 8.77 12.73
C GLU A 154 -14.13 8.77 11.25
N THR A 155 -13.69 7.75 10.51
CA THR A 155 -13.90 7.65 9.06
C THR A 155 -15.38 7.44 8.72
N GLY A 156 -16.09 6.63 9.51
CA GLY A 156 -17.53 6.39 9.33
C GLY A 156 -18.34 7.66 9.53
N LYS A 157 -18.05 8.43 10.57
CA LYS A 157 -18.71 9.74 10.81
C LYS A 157 -18.46 10.70 9.64
N ILE A 158 -17.23 10.79 9.15
CA ILE A 158 -16.89 11.65 8.01
C ILE A 158 -17.66 11.24 6.74
N LEU A 159 -17.78 9.94 6.46
CA LEU A 159 -18.57 9.48 5.31
C LEU A 159 -20.04 9.85 5.44
N LEU A 160 -20.64 9.63 6.61
CA LEU A 160 -22.05 9.99 6.85
C LEU A 160 -22.27 11.49 6.67
N GLU A 161 -21.37 12.33 7.16
CA GLU A 161 -21.50 13.80 7.12
C GLU A 161 -21.21 14.40 5.73
N LYS A 162 -20.19 13.92 5.02
CA LYS A 162 -19.65 14.59 3.81
C LYS A 162 -19.92 13.86 2.49
N PHE A 163 -20.25 12.58 2.56
CA PHE A 163 -20.33 11.67 1.42
C PHE A 163 -21.57 10.76 1.46
N GLU A 164 -22.59 11.13 2.24
CA GLU A 164 -23.89 10.44 2.32
C GLU A 164 -23.73 8.94 2.70
N GLY A 165 -22.72 8.64 3.52
CA GLY A 165 -22.44 7.28 4.01
C GLY A 165 -21.71 6.36 3.04
N SER A 166 -21.30 6.83 1.86
CA SER A 166 -20.66 6.00 0.82
C SER A 166 -19.34 6.58 0.34
N PHE A 167 -18.29 5.74 0.28
CA PHE A 167 -17.02 6.16 -0.29
C PHE A 167 -17.11 6.37 -1.81
N LEU A 168 -18.02 5.66 -2.50
CA LEU A 168 -18.24 5.86 -3.94
C LEU A 168 -18.65 7.31 -4.28
N ASN A 169 -19.35 8.00 -3.37
CA ASN A 169 -19.67 9.41 -3.53
C ASN A 169 -18.42 10.31 -3.41
N CYS A 170 -17.43 9.93 -2.60
CA CYS A 170 -16.11 10.57 -2.59
C CYS A 170 -15.39 10.36 -3.93
N VAL A 171 -15.41 9.12 -4.45
CA VAL A 171 -14.83 8.77 -5.77
C VAL A 171 -15.46 9.61 -6.89
N ARG A 172 -16.78 9.74 -6.93
CA ARG A 172 -17.49 10.56 -7.92
C ARG A 172 -17.11 12.04 -7.84
N LYS A 173 -16.92 12.58 -6.64
CA LYS A 173 -16.45 13.96 -6.44
C LYS A 173 -15.04 14.20 -6.99
N SER A 174 -14.25 13.15 -7.19
CA SER A 174 -12.93 13.25 -7.84
C SER A 174 -13.00 13.59 -9.33
N ASP A 175 -14.19 13.53 -9.96
CA ASP A 175 -14.40 13.81 -11.38
C ASP A 175 -13.38 13.10 -12.28
N LYS A 176 -13.20 11.79 -12.02
CA LYS A 176 -12.28 10.93 -12.78
C LYS A 176 -10.82 11.41 -12.74
N SER A 177 -10.38 12.02 -11.63
CA SER A 177 -8.97 12.32 -11.37
C SER A 177 -8.47 11.59 -10.11
N ALA A 178 -7.45 10.76 -10.30
CA ALA A 178 -6.74 10.06 -9.23
C ALA A 178 -6.09 11.04 -8.25
N GLN A 179 -5.49 12.13 -8.75
CA GLN A 179 -4.90 13.15 -7.87
C GLN A 179 -5.96 13.91 -7.08
N LYS A 180 -7.11 14.22 -7.69
CA LYS A 180 -8.22 14.86 -6.98
C LYS A 180 -8.82 13.92 -5.92
N LEU A 181 -8.93 12.62 -6.20
CA LEU A 181 -9.35 11.64 -5.21
C LEU A 181 -8.35 11.56 -4.04
N LEU A 182 -7.05 11.46 -4.33
CA LEU A 182 -5.99 11.47 -3.33
C LEU A 182 -6.10 12.70 -2.42
N HIS A 183 -6.27 13.89 -3.01
CA HIS A 183 -6.43 15.13 -2.28
C HIS A 183 -7.69 15.15 -1.40
N LEU A 184 -8.85 14.77 -1.96
CA LEU A 184 -10.10 14.65 -1.21
C LEU A 184 -9.97 13.71 0.00
N VAL A 185 -9.28 12.59 -0.18
CA VAL A 185 -9.04 11.61 0.88
C VAL A 185 -8.18 12.23 1.99
N VAL A 186 -7.03 12.80 1.65
CA VAL A 186 -6.09 13.37 2.64
C VAL A 186 -6.70 14.57 3.37
N GLU A 187 -7.49 15.40 2.68
CA GLU A 187 -8.19 16.52 3.31
C GLU A 187 -9.31 16.05 4.23
N SER A 188 -10.09 15.06 3.81
CA SER A 188 -11.30 14.64 4.53
C SER A 188 -11.01 13.72 5.71
N PHE A 189 -10.05 12.79 5.57
CA PHE A 189 -9.79 11.71 6.51
C PHE A 189 -8.40 11.87 7.17
N PRO A 190 -8.32 12.36 8.42
CA PRO A 190 -7.05 12.70 9.07
C PRO A 190 -6.04 11.56 9.14
N SER A 191 -6.50 10.32 9.33
CA SER A 191 -5.63 9.15 9.44
C SER A 191 -4.76 8.94 8.18
N TYR A 192 -5.20 9.40 7.00
CA TYR A 192 -4.45 9.27 5.74
C TYR A 192 -3.32 10.30 5.55
N ARG A 193 -3.17 11.28 6.46
CA ARG A 193 -2.19 12.39 6.35
C ARG A 193 -0.77 11.98 6.75
N ASP A 194 -0.19 11.05 6.00
CA ASP A 194 1.19 10.55 6.12
C ASP A 194 2.20 11.60 5.60
N VAL A 195 2.57 12.51 6.50
CA VAL A 195 3.46 13.67 6.28
C VAL A 195 4.50 13.72 7.39
N THR A 196 5.75 14.03 7.04
CA THR A 196 6.84 14.26 8.00
C THR A 196 7.81 15.35 7.49
N GLN A 197 8.93 15.56 8.18
CA GLN A 197 10.00 16.45 7.77
C GLN A 197 11.26 15.68 7.40
N PHE A 198 11.96 16.13 6.37
CA PHE A 198 13.26 15.61 5.94
C PHE A 198 14.13 16.75 5.43
N GLU A 199 15.35 16.90 5.95
CA GLU A 199 16.31 17.95 5.56
C GLU A 199 15.65 19.35 5.47
N GLY A 200 14.85 19.69 6.49
CA GLY A 200 14.17 20.98 6.62
C GLY A 200 12.95 21.19 5.71
N LYS A 201 12.56 20.21 4.89
CA LYS A 201 11.36 20.28 4.03
C LYS A 201 10.24 19.39 4.55
N ARG A 202 8.99 19.80 4.32
CA ARG A 202 7.82 18.96 4.55
C ARG A 202 7.65 18.00 3.36
N ILE A 203 7.62 16.71 3.66
CA ILE A 203 7.49 15.65 2.66
C ILE A 203 6.24 14.83 2.94
N SER A 204 5.67 14.22 1.90
CA SER A 204 4.52 13.34 2.00
C SER A 204 4.80 11.98 1.37
N PHE A 205 4.22 10.94 1.94
CA PHE A 205 4.20 9.60 1.34
C PHE A 205 2.78 9.20 0.96
N TYR A 206 1.81 9.58 1.79
CA TYR A 206 0.39 9.25 1.59
C TYR A 206 0.15 7.78 1.25
N LYS A 207 0.92 6.85 1.84
CA LYS A 207 0.97 5.43 1.43
C LYS A 207 -0.43 4.82 1.33
N ARG A 208 -1.21 4.86 2.40
CA ARG A 208 -2.58 4.32 2.40
C ARG A 208 -3.54 5.05 1.46
N ALA A 209 -3.35 6.37 1.26
CA ALA A 209 -4.23 7.12 0.37
C ALA A 209 -3.92 6.80 -1.10
N GLN A 210 -2.65 6.57 -1.43
CA GLN A 210 -2.23 6.08 -2.74
C GLN A 210 -2.75 4.66 -3.00
N ILE A 211 -2.69 3.75 -2.01
CA ILE A 211 -3.32 2.42 -2.09
C ILE A 211 -4.80 2.56 -2.35
N LEU A 212 -5.52 3.38 -1.56
CA LEU A 212 -6.97 3.54 -1.71
C LEU A 212 -7.37 3.98 -3.13
N VAL A 213 -6.63 4.92 -3.73
CA VAL A 213 -6.86 5.34 -5.12
C VAL A 213 -6.59 4.19 -6.10
N ALA A 214 -5.49 3.47 -5.90
CA ALA A 214 -5.09 2.35 -6.75
C ALA A 214 -6.05 1.16 -6.67
N ASP A 215 -6.45 0.75 -5.47
CA ASP A 215 -7.35 -0.37 -5.26
C ASP A 215 -8.78 -0.01 -5.67
N THR A 216 -9.19 1.26 -5.57
CA THR A 216 -10.44 1.75 -6.18
C THR A 216 -10.39 1.65 -7.71
N TRP A 217 -9.28 2.06 -8.32
CA TRP A 217 -9.06 1.90 -9.77
C TRP A 217 -9.11 0.42 -10.18
N SER A 218 -8.45 -0.44 -9.40
CA SER A 218 -8.35 -1.87 -9.65
C SER A 218 -9.67 -2.61 -9.48
N VAL A 219 -10.41 -2.35 -8.41
CA VAL A 219 -11.72 -2.99 -8.16
C VAL A 219 -12.78 -2.56 -9.17
N LEU A 220 -12.63 -1.38 -9.78
CA LEU A 220 -13.49 -0.90 -10.87
C LEU A 220 -12.90 -1.19 -12.27
N GLU A 221 -11.76 -1.89 -12.34
CA GLU A 221 -11.04 -2.25 -13.56
C GLU A 221 -10.74 -1.05 -14.50
N GLY A 222 -10.55 0.14 -13.93
CA GLY A 222 -10.37 1.37 -14.71
C GLY A 222 -11.60 1.83 -15.50
N LYS A 223 -12.79 1.33 -15.19
CA LYS A 223 -14.06 1.63 -15.89
C LYS A 223 -14.99 2.46 -15.00
N GLY A 224 -16.01 3.07 -15.61
CA GLY A 224 -17.05 3.80 -14.89
C GLY A 224 -16.49 4.90 -13.97
N ASP A 225 -16.82 4.82 -12.68
CA ASP A 225 -16.34 5.74 -11.63
C ASP A 225 -14.83 5.59 -11.36
N GLY A 226 -14.21 4.45 -11.72
CA GLY A 226 -12.77 4.20 -11.60
C GLY A 226 -11.94 4.60 -12.82
N CYS A 227 -12.54 5.22 -13.84
CA CYS A 227 -11.83 5.64 -15.06
C CYS A 227 -11.02 6.93 -14.84
N PHE A 228 -9.96 6.85 -14.04
CA PHE A 228 -9.12 8.01 -13.73
C PHE A 228 -8.21 8.39 -14.90
N LYS A 229 -8.24 9.67 -15.30
CA LYS A 229 -7.50 10.21 -16.45
C LYS A 229 -5.99 10.36 -16.20
N ASP A 230 -5.58 10.40 -14.94
CA ASP A 230 -4.23 10.69 -14.47
C ASP A 230 -3.73 9.64 -13.47
N ILE A 231 -4.17 8.38 -13.63
CA ILE A 231 -3.83 7.26 -12.74
C ILE A 231 -2.31 7.04 -12.63
N SER A 232 -1.55 7.27 -13.70
CA SER A 232 -0.08 7.19 -13.72
C SER A 232 0.63 8.24 -12.86
N ARG A 233 -0.10 9.19 -12.26
CA ARG A 233 0.45 10.11 -11.25
C ARG A 233 0.55 9.49 -9.86
N ILE A 234 -0.16 8.40 -9.60
CA ILE A 234 -0.01 7.61 -8.38
C ILE A 234 1.30 6.82 -8.47
N THR A 235 2.06 6.81 -7.37
CA THR A 235 3.37 6.15 -7.27
C THR A 235 3.23 4.76 -6.65
N MET A 236 4.35 4.08 -6.39
CA MET A 236 4.35 2.87 -5.56
C MET A 236 4.05 3.19 -4.09
N PHE A 237 3.72 2.17 -3.29
CA PHE A 237 3.31 2.33 -1.91
C PHE A 237 4.46 2.00 -0.96
N ALA A 238 5.03 3.02 -0.31
CA ALA A 238 6.22 2.89 0.55
C ALA A 238 5.93 2.12 1.87
N ASP A 239 5.82 0.79 1.76
CA ASP A 239 5.69 -0.17 2.86
C ASP A 239 7.05 -0.78 3.28
N TYR A 240 7.03 -1.84 4.10
CA TYR A 240 8.23 -2.53 4.58
C TYR A 240 8.70 -3.70 3.70
N ARG A 241 7.88 -4.25 2.80
CA ARG A 241 8.22 -5.38 1.93
C ARG A 241 8.86 -4.95 0.62
N LEU A 242 8.41 -3.83 0.06
CA LEU A 242 8.98 -3.27 -1.16
C LEU A 242 10.47 -2.92 -1.02
N PRO A 243 10.94 -2.23 0.04
CA PRO A 243 12.38 -2.06 0.26
C PRO A 243 13.14 -3.39 0.33
N GLN A 244 12.56 -4.41 0.99
CA GLN A 244 13.19 -5.73 1.14
C GLN A 244 13.43 -6.39 -0.22
N VAL A 245 12.41 -6.43 -1.09
CA VAL A 245 12.55 -7.04 -2.42
C VAL A 245 13.45 -6.23 -3.35
N LEU A 246 13.46 -4.89 -3.23
CA LEU A 246 14.36 -4.05 -4.00
C LEU A 246 15.82 -4.25 -3.60
N VAL A 247 16.11 -4.50 -2.32
CA VAL A 247 17.46 -4.91 -1.87
C VAL A 247 17.82 -6.29 -2.39
N TYR A 248 16.89 -7.26 -2.30
CA TYR A 248 17.10 -8.62 -2.82
C TYR A 248 17.43 -8.63 -4.32
N LEU A 249 16.71 -7.83 -5.12
CA LEU A 249 16.95 -7.69 -6.55
C LEU A 249 18.18 -6.80 -6.87
N GLY A 250 18.79 -6.21 -5.84
CA GLY A 250 19.98 -5.39 -5.92
C GLY A 250 19.77 -4.00 -6.52
N ALA A 251 18.54 -3.49 -6.50
CA ALA A 251 18.17 -2.14 -6.93
C ALA A 251 18.27 -1.10 -5.79
N LEU A 252 18.23 -1.55 -4.54
CA LEU A 252 18.54 -0.75 -3.34
C LEU A 252 19.71 -1.35 -2.57
N LYS A 253 20.44 -0.49 -1.86
CA LYS A 253 21.53 -0.83 -0.94
C LYS A 253 21.43 0.02 0.32
N TYR A 254 21.83 -0.53 1.46
CA TYR A 254 21.92 0.20 2.72
C TYR A 254 23.39 0.50 3.08
N SER A 255 23.61 1.56 3.86
CA SER A 255 24.88 1.75 4.57
C SER A 255 25.12 0.60 5.56
N ASP A 256 26.38 0.34 5.91
CA ASP A 256 26.73 -0.70 6.89
C ASP A 256 26.05 -0.46 8.24
N GLU A 257 25.98 0.80 8.68
CA GLU A 257 25.33 1.18 9.94
C GLU A 257 23.83 0.86 9.92
N LEU A 258 23.12 1.23 8.86
CA LEU A 258 21.69 0.94 8.74
C LEU A 258 21.45 -0.56 8.62
N LEU A 259 22.25 -1.27 7.83
CA LEU A 259 22.13 -2.71 7.66
C LEU A 259 22.31 -3.45 9.00
N GLU A 260 23.29 -3.05 9.82
CA GLU A 260 23.52 -3.62 11.15
C GLU A 260 22.30 -3.46 12.06
N LYS A 261 21.71 -2.25 12.12
CA LYS A 261 20.49 -1.98 12.90
C LYS A 261 19.32 -2.85 12.45
N LEU A 262 19.12 -2.95 11.14
CA LEU A 262 18.04 -3.74 10.55
C LEU A 262 18.21 -5.24 10.81
N LEU A 263 19.44 -5.77 10.75
CA LEU A 263 19.74 -7.17 11.06
C LEU A 263 19.53 -7.51 12.53
N LYS A 264 19.76 -6.55 13.45
CA LYS A 264 19.43 -6.69 14.87
C LYS A 264 17.92 -6.62 15.14
N GLY A 265 17.10 -6.30 14.13
CA GLY A 265 15.66 -6.13 14.28
C GLY A 265 15.28 -4.86 15.05
N GLU A 266 16.16 -3.86 15.09
CA GLU A 266 15.91 -2.59 15.77
C GLU A 266 14.69 -1.90 15.14
N MET A 267 13.79 -1.40 16.00
CA MET A 267 12.64 -0.62 15.56
C MET A 267 13.07 0.79 15.19
N LEU A 268 12.72 1.22 13.97
CA LEU A 268 12.89 2.60 13.56
C LEU A 268 11.65 3.41 13.96
N LEU A 269 11.88 4.65 14.37
CA LEU A 269 10.80 5.58 14.68
C LEU A 269 10.25 6.19 13.38
N TYR A 270 8.93 6.31 13.30
CA TYR A 270 8.26 7.02 12.20
C TYR A 270 8.82 8.46 12.09
N GLY A 271 9.23 8.85 10.88
CA GLY A 271 9.79 10.16 10.59
C GLY A 271 11.27 10.32 10.94
N ASN A 272 11.93 9.28 11.46
CA ASN A 272 13.39 9.29 11.59
C ASN A 272 14.04 9.26 10.20
N ARG A 273 15.17 9.95 10.03
CA ARG A 273 15.96 10.00 8.79
C ARG A 273 16.07 8.63 8.11
N GLN A 274 16.54 7.60 8.83
CA GLN A 274 16.74 6.27 8.24
C GLN A 274 15.42 5.63 7.75
N GLU A 275 14.32 5.81 8.48
CA GLU A 275 13.00 5.33 8.06
C GLU A 275 12.49 6.08 6.82
N VAL A 276 12.63 7.41 6.82
CA VAL A 276 12.23 8.27 5.70
C VAL A 276 13.06 7.97 4.45
N GLU A 277 14.36 7.75 4.60
CA GLU A 277 15.26 7.39 3.50
C GLU A 277 14.88 6.04 2.89
N ILE A 278 14.57 5.02 3.71
CA ILE A 278 14.13 3.71 3.19
C ILE A 278 12.87 3.87 2.35
N ARG A 279 11.87 4.59 2.87
CA ARG A 279 10.59 4.80 2.17
C ARG A 279 10.76 5.64 0.90
N GLY A 280 11.48 6.75 0.99
CA GLY A 280 11.70 7.69 -0.11
C GLY A 280 12.55 7.11 -1.25
N CYS A 281 13.66 6.46 -0.91
CA CYS A 281 14.51 5.80 -1.90
C CYS A 281 13.81 4.61 -2.56
N SER A 282 12.98 3.85 -1.83
CA SER A 282 12.18 2.77 -2.43
C SER A 282 11.17 3.30 -3.45
N LEU A 283 10.46 4.38 -3.09
CA LEU A 283 9.51 5.01 -4.01
C LEU A 283 10.21 5.53 -5.25
N TRP A 284 11.31 6.26 -5.09
CA TRP A 284 12.06 6.80 -6.23
C TRP A 284 12.70 5.70 -7.08
N CYS A 285 13.18 4.61 -6.47
CA CYS A 285 13.72 3.45 -7.17
C CYS A 285 12.69 2.85 -8.13
N VAL A 286 11.43 2.68 -7.69
CA VAL A 286 10.37 2.15 -8.57
C VAL A 286 10.00 3.12 -9.69
N GLU A 287 10.04 4.43 -9.44
CA GLU A 287 9.86 5.43 -10.51
C GLU A 287 10.96 5.28 -11.58
N LEU A 288 12.22 5.08 -11.17
CA LEU A 288 13.33 4.83 -12.10
C LEU A 288 13.20 3.49 -12.83
N ILE A 289 12.71 2.44 -12.15
CA ILE A 289 12.42 1.14 -12.77
C ILE A 289 11.33 1.29 -13.84
N ARG A 290 10.25 2.03 -13.54
CA ARG A 290 9.18 2.31 -14.51
C ARG A 290 9.73 3.01 -15.74
N ASP A 291 10.48 4.08 -15.55
CA ASP A 291 11.00 4.88 -16.66
C ASP A 291 11.97 4.05 -17.52
N CYS A 292 12.83 3.24 -16.89
CA CYS A 292 13.70 2.30 -17.60
C CYS A 292 12.92 1.22 -18.35
N LEU A 293 11.85 0.67 -17.77
CA LEU A 293 10.99 -0.32 -18.42
C LEU A 293 10.29 0.27 -19.66
N LEU A 294 9.79 1.50 -19.58
CA LEU A 294 9.18 2.20 -20.72
C LEU A 294 10.21 2.39 -21.85
N GLU A 295 11.43 2.85 -21.51
CA GLU A 295 12.52 2.99 -22.49
C GLU A 295 12.87 1.66 -23.18
N LEU A 296 12.98 0.57 -22.41
CA LEU A 296 13.30 -0.75 -22.96
C LEU A 296 12.17 -1.30 -23.85
N THR A 297 10.92 -1.04 -23.48
CA THR A 297 9.72 -1.43 -24.24
C THR A 297 9.71 -0.73 -25.60
N GLU A 298 9.94 0.59 -25.60
CA GLU A 298 10.02 1.39 -26.84
C GLU A 298 11.12 0.88 -27.76
N LYS A 299 12.31 0.58 -27.22
CA LYS A 299 13.45 0.05 -28.00
C LYS A 299 13.18 -1.31 -28.64
N LYS A 300 12.41 -2.17 -27.98
CA LYS A 300 12.04 -3.48 -28.53
C LYS A 300 10.90 -3.43 -29.55
N GLY A 301 10.20 -2.30 -29.65
CA GLY A 301 9.00 -2.18 -30.49
C GLY A 301 7.84 -3.06 -30.01
N GLU A 302 7.88 -3.51 -28.75
CA GLU A 302 6.80 -4.30 -28.16
C GLU A 302 5.61 -3.37 -27.86
N LYS A 303 4.44 -3.66 -28.44
CA LYS A 303 3.21 -2.95 -28.06
C LYS A 303 2.78 -3.44 -26.69
N THR A 304 2.81 -2.55 -25.70
CA THR A 304 2.14 -2.81 -24.43
C THR A 304 0.64 -2.86 -24.67
N SER A 305 -0.05 -3.88 -24.15
CA SER A 305 -1.52 -3.97 -24.28
C SER A 305 -2.27 -3.07 -23.28
N GLY A 306 -1.63 -2.00 -22.78
CA GLY A 306 -2.14 -1.08 -21.76
C GLY A 306 -1.07 -0.18 -21.14
N GLU A 307 -1.49 0.81 -20.36
CA GLU A 307 -0.62 1.77 -19.68
C GLU A 307 0.15 1.09 -18.53
N ILE A 308 1.48 1.02 -18.64
CA ILE A 308 2.36 0.62 -17.53
C ILE A 308 2.51 1.81 -16.59
N ASN A 309 2.27 1.60 -15.29
CA ASN A 309 2.40 2.63 -14.27
C ASN A 309 2.97 2.05 -12.97
N SER A 310 3.33 2.92 -12.02
CA SER A 310 3.98 2.50 -10.76
C SER A 310 3.10 1.63 -9.86
N ILE A 311 1.76 1.69 -9.99
CA ILE A 311 0.82 0.82 -9.26
C ILE A 311 0.99 -0.63 -9.70
N LEU A 312 1.03 -0.88 -11.01
CA LEU A 312 1.18 -2.24 -11.54
C LEU A 312 2.53 -2.86 -11.17
N LEU A 313 3.57 -2.02 -11.14
CA LEU A 313 4.90 -2.42 -10.67
C LEU A 313 4.89 -2.75 -9.19
N ASP A 314 4.20 -1.96 -8.36
CA ASP A 314 4.03 -2.22 -6.94
C ASP A 314 3.34 -3.58 -6.70
N TYR A 315 2.18 -3.81 -7.32
CA TYR A 315 1.46 -5.07 -7.19
C TYR A 315 2.33 -6.28 -7.56
N PHE A 316 3.05 -6.18 -8.68
CA PHE A 316 3.96 -7.24 -9.11
C PHE A 316 5.08 -7.47 -8.09
N LEU A 317 5.75 -6.41 -7.65
CA LEU A 317 6.88 -6.51 -6.72
C LEU A 317 6.43 -7.01 -5.34
N TRP A 318 5.24 -6.64 -4.89
CA TRP A 318 4.66 -7.10 -3.64
C TRP A 318 4.33 -8.60 -3.69
N ASP A 319 3.70 -9.06 -4.77
CA ASP A 319 3.45 -10.50 -4.99
C ASP A 319 4.77 -11.27 -5.16
N TYR A 320 5.74 -10.72 -5.88
CA TYR A 320 7.08 -11.30 -6.00
C TYR A 320 7.74 -11.46 -4.63
N ALA A 321 7.65 -10.43 -3.76
CA ALA A 321 8.19 -10.46 -2.41
C ALA A 321 7.51 -11.53 -1.53
N ARG A 322 6.21 -11.74 -1.71
CA ARG A 322 5.46 -12.80 -1.02
C ARG A 322 5.90 -14.19 -1.48
N ASP A 323 6.00 -14.38 -2.80
CA ASP A 323 6.27 -15.68 -3.41
C ASP A 323 7.74 -16.12 -3.23
N HIS A 324 8.68 -15.17 -3.09
CA HIS A 324 10.11 -15.41 -2.84
C HIS A 324 10.51 -15.14 -1.38
N ARG A 325 9.56 -15.25 -0.44
CA ARG A 325 9.83 -14.98 0.99
C ARG A 325 10.97 -15.83 1.55
N GLU A 326 11.05 -17.08 1.15
CA GLU A 326 12.08 -18.03 1.59
C GLU A 326 13.47 -17.61 1.09
N ASP A 327 13.57 -17.17 -0.17
CA ASP A 327 14.82 -16.70 -0.78
C ASP A 327 15.33 -15.41 -0.12
N MET A 328 14.42 -14.61 0.45
CA MET A 328 14.71 -13.34 1.11
C MET A 328 14.89 -13.44 2.62
N LYS A 329 14.94 -14.64 3.23
CA LYS A 329 15.04 -14.82 4.70
C LYS A 329 16.20 -14.06 5.36
N GLY A 330 17.32 -13.88 4.65
CA GLY A 330 18.49 -13.14 5.13
C GLY A 330 18.47 -11.63 4.85
N ILE A 331 17.49 -11.14 4.11
CA ILE A 331 17.37 -9.72 3.76
C ILE A 331 16.44 -9.05 4.77
N PRO A 332 16.93 -8.10 5.59
CA PRO A 332 16.09 -7.51 6.61
C PRO A 332 15.10 -6.51 6.00
N PHE A 333 14.03 -6.21 6.74
CA PHE A 333 13.10 -5.13 6.44
C PHE A 333 12.99 -4.21 7.65
N HIS A 334 12.71 -2.93 7.42
CA HIS A 334 12.53 -1.97 8.50
C HIS A 334 11.25 -2.23 9.28
N ARG A 335 11.34 -2.11 10.61
CA ARG A 335 10.23 -2.30 11.54
C ARG A 335 9.85 -0.96 12.13
N THR A 336 8.68 -0.46 11.77
CA THR A 336 8.11 0.76 12.33
C THR A 336 6.68 0.47 12.73
N ARG A 337 6.30 0.78 13.97
CA ARG A 337 4.92 0.64 14.44
C ARG A 337 4.21 1.98 14.32
N CYS A 338 3.34 2.12 13.32
CA CYS A 338 2.56 3.34 13.11
C CYS A 338 1.27 3.06 12.32
N ILE A 339 0.39 4.06 12.25
CA ILE A 339 -0.86 3.94 11.49
C ILE A 339 -0.69 4.15 9.99
N TYR A 340 0.50 4.51 9.49
CA TYR A 340 0.65 5.02 8.13
C TYR A 340 1.03 3.97 7.08
N TYR A 341 1.66 2.86 7.43
CA TYR A 341 2.02 1.82 6.46
C TYR A 341 2.11 0.40 7.01
#